data_AF-A0A6C0CWL3-F1
#
_entry.id   AF-A0A6C0CWL3-F1
#
_cell.length_a   1.000
_cell.length_b   1.000
_cell.length_c   1.000
_cell.angle_alpha   90.00
_cell.angle_beta   90.00
_cell.angle_gamma   90.00
#
_symmetry.space_group_name_H-M   'P 1'
#
loop_
_entity.id
_entity.type
_entity.pdbx_description
1 polymer ?
#
loop_
_entity_poly.entity_id
_entity_poly.type
_entity_poly.pdbx_seq_one_letter_code
_entity_poly.pdbx_strand_id
1 'polypeptide(L)'
;MNFNDSIIEWVKIDNVQREYLDKLKELREKKNKLSDSLVNHIQENDMESNVFKITSLDTNVHMTKTNVQESLTFKLIEECLYEYLNDQYKTNDIINLIKNRRKKTEKYNMVQK
;
A
#
# COMPACT_ATOMS: atom_id res chain seq x y z
N MET A 1 -17.36 22.31 -24.93
CA MET A 1 -15.96 21.86 -24.88
C MET A 1 -15.81 20.76 -25.92
N ASN A 2 -14.92 20.92 -26.90
CA ASN A 2 -14.74 19.90 -27.96
C ASN A 2 -13.77 18.82 -27.46
N PHE A 3 -13.78 17.64 -28.08
CA PHE A 3 -12.91 16.50 -27.77
C PHE A 3 -11.43 16.91 -27.63
N ASN A 4 -10.91 17.73 -28.56
CA ASN A 4 -9.53 18.21 -28.48
C ASN A 4 -9.24 19.02 -27.22
N ASP A 5 -10.17 19.87 -26.78
CA ASP A 5 -10.03 20.65 -25.55
C ASP A 5 -10.01 19.73 -24.32
N SER A 6 -10.87 18.70 -24.32
CA SER A 6 -10.91 17.69 -23.25
C SER A 6 -9.63 16.88 -23.17
N ILE A 7 -9.01 16.53 -24.30
CA ILE A 7 -7.71 15.83 -24.32
C ILE A 7 -6.60 16.74 -23.76
N ILE A 8 -6.56 18.01 -24.18
CA ILE A 8 -5.57 18.98 -23.67
C ILE A 8 -5.72 19.14 -22.16
N GLU A 9 -6.95 19.27 -21.67
CA GLU A 9 -7.23 19.41 -20.24
C GLU A 9 -6.86 18.15 -19.46
N TRP A 10 -7.15 16.96 -19.99
CA TRP A 10 -6.73 15.69 -19.40
C TRP A 10 -5.21 15.61 -19.24
N VAL A 11 -4.44 15.99 -20.26
CA VAL A 11 -2.96 16.00 -20.19
C VAL A 11 -2.45 17.01 -19.16
N LYS A 12 -3.05 18.20 -19.08
CA LYS A 12 -2.69 19.20 -18.06
C LYS A 12 -2.90 18.66 -16.65
N ILE A 13 -4.04 18.02 -16.40
CA ILE A 13 -4.35 17.41 -15.11
C ILE A 13 -3.36 16.28 -14.80
N ASP A 14 -3.05 15.40 -15.75
CA ASP A 14 -2.10 14.29 -15.56
C ASP A 14 -0.69 14.80 -15.20
N ASN A 15 -0.22 15.86 -15.86
CA ASN A 15 1.06 16.50 -15.53
C ASN A 15 1.09 17.05 -14.11
N VAL A 16 0.03 17.76 -13.70
CA VAL A 16 -0.08 18.32 -12.35
C VAL A 16 -0.13 17.21 -11.30
N GLN A 17 -0.85 16.11 -11.56
CA GLN A 17 -0.88 14.95 -10.68
C GLN A 17 0.52 14.34 -10.52
N ARG A 18 1.28 14.21 -11.60
CA ARG A 18 2.67 13.69 -11.57
C ARG A 18 3.55 14.53 -10.66
N GLU A 19 3.51 15.85 -10.79
CA GLU A 19 4.29 16.75 -9.93
C GLU A 19 3.92 16.62 -8.45
N TYR A 20 2.63 16.49 -8.13
CA TYR A 20 2.19 16.27 -6.75
C TYR A 20 2.60 14.91 -6.22
N LEU A 21 2.55 13.85 -7.05
CA LEU A 21 2.99 12.51 -6.66
C LEU A 21 4.49 12.48 -6.36
N ASP A 22 5.31 13.18 -7.13
CA ASP A 22 6.75 13.26 -6.90
C ASP A 22 7.04 13.97 -5.56
N LYS A 23 6.40 15.13 -5.32
CA LYS A 23 6.51 15.84 -4.03
C LYS A 23 6.03 14.97 -2.86
N LEU A 24 4.92 14.26 -3.04
CA LEU A 24 4.37 13.36 -2.02
C LEU A 24 5.32 12.20 -1.73
N LYS A 25 6.00 11.66 -2.75
CA LYS A 25 7.00 10.61 -2.59
C LYS A 25 8.16 11.09 -1.72
N GLU A 26 8.71 12.27 -2.00
CA GLU A 26 9.78 12.86 -1.19
C GLU A 26 9.35 13.07 0.28
N LEU A 27 8.15 13.61 0.49
CA LEU A 27 7.62 13.84 1.84
C LEU A 27 7.39 12.52 2.60
N ARG A 28 6.90 11.47 1.92
CA ARG A 28 6.73 10.13 2.50
C ARG A 28 8.08 9.55 2.90
N GLU A 29 9.10 9.64 2.06
CA GLU A 29 10.44 9.14 2.37
C GLU A 29 11.05 9.87 3.57
N LYS A 30 10.94 11.21 3.62
CA LYS A 30 11.42 12.00 4.76
C LYS A 30 10.68 11.64 6.05
N LYS A 31 9.34 11.53 5.99
CA LYS A 31 8.51 11.15 7.14
C LYS A 31 8.86 9.75 7.63
N ASN A 32 9.01 8.77 6.74
CA ASN A 32 9.32 7.39 7.12
C ASN A 32 10.68 7.31 7.82
N LYS A 33 11.72 7.92 7.24
CA LYS A 33 13.06 7.97 7.86
C LYS A 33 13.04 8.58 9.27
N LEU A 34 12.29 9.67 9.46
CA LEU A 34 12.11 10.27 10.79
C LEU A 34 11.33 9.35 11.74
N SER A 35 10.27 8.72 11.24
CA SER A 35 9.44 7.80 12.03
C SER A 35 10.25 6.60 12.51
N ASP A 36 11.07 6.00 11.66
CA ASP A 36 11.91 4.85 12.02
C ASP A 36 12.90 5.22 13.14
N SER A 37 13.57 6.37 13.02
CA SER A 37 14.48 6.89 14.04
C SER A 37 13.76 7.16 15.38
N LEU A 38 12.57 7.78 15.33
CA LEU A 38 11.78 8.07 16.52
C LEU A 38 11.27 6.80 17.20
N VAL A 39 10.78 5.82 16.42
CA VAL A 39 10.31 4.54 16.95
C VAL A 39 11.46 3.80 17.64
N ASN A 40 12.63 3.71 16.99
CA ASN A 40 13.80 3.07 17.59
C ASN A 40 14.19 3.75 18.90
N HIS A 41 14.28 5.07 18.93
CA HIS A 41 14.60 5.80 20.16
C HIS A 41 13.54 5.61 21.27
N ILE A 42 12.26 5.55 20.93
CA ILE A 42 11.18 5.28 21.91
C ILE A 42 11.35 3.88 22.51
N GLN A 43 11.65 2.88 21.68
CA GLN A 43 11.84 1.49 22.12
C GLN A 43 13.12 1.30 22.94
N GLU A 44 14.24 1.90 22.52
CA GLU A 44 15.51 1.83 23.25
C GLU A 44 15.47 2.44 24.66
N ASN A 45 14.46 3.27 24.94
CA ASN A 45 14.28 3.96 26.21
C ASN A 45 12.99 3.54 26.93
N ASP A 46 12.34 2.44 26.53
CA ASP A 46 11.11 1.91 27.15
C ASP A 46 9.97 2.94 27.27
N MET A 47 9.81 3.81 26.26
CA MET A 47 8.86 4.93 26.26
C MET A 47 7.55 4.63 25.53
N GLU A 48 7.22 3.36 25.24
CA GLU A 48 6.07 3.03 24.37
C GLU A 48 4.71 3.48 24.95
N SER A 49 4.60 3.57 26.27
CA SER A 49 3.39 4.07 26.95
C SER A 49 3.29 5.59 27.04
N ASN A 50 4.33 6.33 26.62
CA ASN A 50 4.37 7.78 26.77
C ASN A 50 3.47 8.49 25.76
N VAL A 51 2.84 9.57 26.21
CA VAL A 51 2.11 10.52 25.36
C VAL A 51 2.96 11.79 25.22
N PHE A 52 3.48 12.02 24.01
CA PHE A 52 4.25 13.21 23.68
C PHE A 52 3.31 14.36 23.31
N LYS A 53 3.24 15.37 24.18
CA LYS A 53 2.44 16.57 23.94
C LYS A 53 3.23 17.60 23.13
N ILE A 54 2.72 18.00 21.98
CA ILE A 54 3.33 19.01 21.11
C ILE A 54 2.50 20.28 21.21
N THR A 55 2.80 21.10 22.21
CA THR A 55 2.05 22.32 22.52
C THR A 55 2.01 23.32 21.36
N SER A 56 3.08 23.39 20.56
CA SER A 56 3.15 24.30 19.39
C SER A 56 2.19 23.92 18.26
N LEU A 57 1.72 22.68 18.21
CA LEU A 57 0.81 22.15 17.19
C LEU A 57 -0.52 21.68 17.79
N ASP A 58 -0.76 21.96 19.08
CA ASP A 58 -1.94 21.54 19.85
C ASP A 58 -2.31 20.05 19.62
N THR A 59 -1.30 19.18 19.58
CA THR A 59 -1.47 17.77 19.21
C THR A 59 -0.69 16.87 20.14
N ASN A 60 -1.23 15.66 20.39
CA ASN A 60 -0.56 14.62 21.14
C ASN A 60 -0.17 13.46 20.21
N VAL A 61 1.02 12.90 20.43
CA VAL A 61 1.54 11.73 19.69
C VAL A 61 1.82 10.62 20.68
N HIS A 62 1.39 9.41 20.36
CA HIS A 62 1.68 8.20 21.14
C HIS A 62 2.03 7.06 20.20
N MET A 63 2.84 6.12 20.69
CA MET A 63 3.16 4.92 19.93
C MET A 63 1.97 3.98 19.95
N THR A 64 1.65 3.40 18.79
CA THR A 64 0.62 2.37 18.68
C THR A 64 1.22 1.14 18.04
N LYS A 65 0.89 -0.03 18.59
CA LYS A 65 1.27 -1.33 18.02
C LYS A 65 0.06 -1.90 17.30
N THR A 66 0.19 -2.01 15.98
CA THR A 66 -0.83 -2.64 15.14
C THR A 66 -0.27 -3.95 14.60
N ASN A 67 -0.96 -5.05 14.87
CA ASN A 67 -0.62 -6.33 14.25
C ASN A 67 -1.14 -6.31 12.81
N VAL A 68 -0.22 -6.35 11.84
CA VAL A 68 -0.57 -6.42 10.43
C VAL A 68 -0.54 -7.89 10.01
N GLN A 69 -1.70 -8.45 9.69
CA GLN A 69 -1.79 -9.77 9.09
C GLN A 69 -1.38 -9.69 7.60
N GLU A 70 -0.63 -10.68 7.13
CA GLU A 70 -0.27 -10.74 5.71
C GLU A 70 -1.52 -10.86 4.82
N SER A 71 -1.41 -10.34 3.60
CA SER A 71 -2.50 -10.46 2.64
C SER A 71 -2.71 -11.93 2.26
N LEU A 72 -3.96 -12.36 2.09
CA LEU A 72 -4.27 -13.69 1.59
C LEU A 72 -3.87 -13.79 0.09
N THR A 73 -2.62 -14.18 -0.14
CA THR A 73 -2.05 -14.34 -1.49
C THR A 73 -2.33 -15.74 -2.04
N PHE A 74 -2.26 -15.88 -3.38
CA PHE A 74 -2.33 -17.21 -3.99
C PHE A 74 -1.20 -18.12 -3.51
N LYS A 75 -0.03 -17.57 -3.21
CA LYS A 75 1.11 -18.32 -2.68
C LYS A 75 0.80 -18.90 -1.30
N LEU A 76 0.26 -18.09 -0.39
CA LEU A 76 -0.17 -18.56 0.93
C LEU A 76 -1.23 -19.65 0.83
N ILE A 77 -2.23 -19.47 -0.05
CA ILE A 77 -3.27 -20.48 -0.28
C ILE A 77 -2.65 -21.77 -0.85
N GLU A 78 -1.72 -21.66 -1.81
CA GLU A 78 -1.03 -22.79 -2.41
C GLU A 78 -0.21 -23.57 -1.38
N GLU A 79 0.55 -22.88 -0.53
CA GLU A 79 1.32 -23.48 0.57
C GLU A 79 0.40 -24.23 1.55
N CYS A 80 -0.68 -23.60 2.00
CA CYS A 80 -1.66 -24.25 2.90
C CYS A 80 -2.33 -25.47 2.25
N LEU A 81 -2.68 -25.38 0.96
CA LEU A 81 -3.31 -26.50 0.24
C LEU A 81 -2.32 -27.64 0.02
N TYR A 82 -1.06 -27.33 -0.31
CA TYR A 82 -0.02 -28.34 -0.46
C TYR A 82 0.28 -29.03 0.87
N GLU A 83 0.39 -28.29 1.96
CA GLU A 83 0.58 -28.83 3.31
C GLU A 83 -0.56 -29.78 3.71
N TYR A 84 -1.81 -29.43 3.37
CA TYR A 84 -2.98 -30.24 3.70
C TYR A 84 -3.17 -31.46 2.79
N LEU A 85 -2.94 -31.31 1.48
CA LEU A 85 -3.20 -32.37 0.49
C LEU A 85 -1.99 -33.26 0.22
N ASN A 86 -0.79 -32.77 0.49
CA ASN A 86 0.52 -33.36 0.14
C ASN A 86 0.61 -33.77 -1.34
N ASP A 87 -0.04 -33.00 -2.22
CA ASP A 87 -0.19 -33.29 -3.65
C ASP A 87 -0.12 -31.99 -4.45
N GLN A 88 0.97 -31.82 -5.20
CA GLN A 88 1.21 -30.63 -6.01
C GLN A 88 0.22 -30.50 -7.18
N TYR A 89 -0.21 -31.61 -7.77
CA TYR A 89 -1.12 -31.60 -8.92
C TYR A 89 -2.50 -31.12 -8.49
N LYS A 90 -3.06 -31.70 -7.42
CA LYS A 90 -4.36 -31.27 -6.88
C LYS A 90 -4.34 -29.84 -6.38
N THR A 91 -3.24 -29.44 -5.75
CA THR A 91 -3.05 -28.05 -5.29
C THR A 91 -3.11 -27.07 -6.45
N ASN A 92 -2.36 -27.35 -7.53
CA ASN A 92 -2.36 -26.53 -8.74
C ASN A 92 -3.75 -26.47 -9.40
N ASP A 93 -4.47 -27.59 -9.46
CA ASP A 93 -5.81 -27.65 -10.03
C ASP A 93 -6.80 -26.76 -9.26
N ILE A 94 -6.76 -26.79 -7.93
CA ILE A 94 -7.59 -25.94 -7.07
C ILE A 94 -7.23 -24.47 -7.25
N ILE A 95 -5.93 -24.12 -7.26
CA ILE A 95 -5.49 -22.74 -7.49
C ILE A 95 -5.96 -22.24 -8.85
N ASN A 96 -5.89 -23.07 -9.90
CA ASN A 96 -6.36 -22.73 -11.24
C ASN A 96 -7.89 -22.54 -11.27
N LEU A 97 -8.65 -23.39 -10.57
CA LEU A 97 -10.09 -23.21 -10.42
C LEU A 97 -10.43 -21.86 -9.78
N ILE A 98 -9.73 -21.49 -8.70
CA ILE A 98 -9.93 -20.20 -8.03
C ILE A 98 -9.60 -19.04 -8.98
N LYS A 99 -8.48 -19.11 -9.70
CA LYS A 99 -8.08 -18.09 -10.69
C LYS A 99 -9.13 -17.93 -11.80
N ASN A 100 -9.70 -19.03 -12.28
CA ASN A 100 -10.69 -19.03 -13.35
C ASN A 100 -12.07 -18.50 -12.90
N ARG A 101 -12.45 -18.70 -11.63
CA ARG A 101 -13.69 -18.14 -11.07
C ARG A 101 -13.62 -16.65 -10.75
N ARG A 102 -12.42 -16.07 -10.62
CA ARG A 102 -12.28 -14.63 -10.37
C ARG A 102 -12.76 -13.84 -11.59
N LYS A 103 -13.73 -12.94 -11.36
CA LYS A 103 -14.24 -12.03 -12.39
C LYS A 103 -13.10 -11.16 -12.92
N LYS A 104 -12.90 -11.21 -14.24
CA LYS A 104 -12.00 -10.30 -14.95
C LYS A 104 -12.83 -9.12 -15.44
N THR A 105 -12.43 -7.91 -15.08
CA THR A 105 -13.01 -6.67 -15.60
C THR A 105 -11.95 -5.97 -16.41
N GLU A 106 -12.16 -5.87 -17.72
CA GLU A 106 -11.30 -5.08 -18.60
C GLU A 106 -11.56 -3.59 -18.32
N LYS A 107 -10.48 -2.83 -18.13
CA LYS A 107 -10.54 -1.39 -17.91
C LYS A 107 -9.62 -0.70 -18.91
N TYR A 108 -10.19 0.20 -19.71
CA TYR A 108 -9.42 1.09 -20.58
C TYR A 108 -9.02 2.33 -19.79
N ASN A 109 -7.73 2.67 -19.83
CA ASN A 109 -7.20 3.88 -19.21
C ASN A 109 -6.43 4.67 -20.27
N MET A 110 -6.51 6.00 -20.17
CA MET A 110 -5.66 6.89 -20.95
C MET A 110 -4.27 6.94 -20.30
N VAL A 111 -3.21 6.91 -21.12
CA VAL A 111 -1.81 6.92 -20.66
C VAL A 111 -1.03 7.90 -21.52
N GLN A 112 -0.30 8.81 -20.87
CA GLN A 112 0.69 9.66 -21.51
C GLN A 112 2.00 8.87 -21.65
N LYS A 113 2.59 8.84 -22.86
CA LYS A 113 3.92 8.23 -23.11
C LYS A 113 5.03 9.26 -22.98
#